data_AF-A0A2R8P3X7-F1
#
_entry.id   AF-A0A2R8P3X7-F1
#
_cell.length_a   1.000
_cell.length_b   1.000
_cell.length_c   1.000
_cell.angle_alpha   90.00
_cell.angle_beta   90.00
_cell.angle_gamma   90.00
#
_symmetry.space_group_name_H-M   'P 1'
#
loop_
_entity.id
_entity.type
_entity.pdbx_description
1 polymer ?
#
loop_
_entity_poly.entity_id
_entity_poly.type
_entity_poly.pdbx_seq_one_letter_code
_entity_poly.pdbx_strand_id
1 'polypeptide(L)'
;MQRLQVVLGHLTGQPHPGWTLQAAPCSSGDPQASAADVVVVHGRRTAICRAGRGGFKDTTPDELLSAVMTAVLQDVNLRPEQLGDICVVTSRRLCLCPLSIDSAHRGYRQWPA
;
A
#
# COMPACT_ATOMS: atom_id res chain seq x y z
N MET A 1 4.60 2.49 39.21
CA MET A 1 4.35 1.04 38.94
C MET A 1 3.07 0.75 38.16
N GLN A 2 2.38 1.76 37.59
CA GLN A 2 1.10 1.56 36.88
C GLN A 2 1.23 0.76 35.58
N ARG A 3 2.34 0.92 34.85
CA ARG A 3 2.60 0.17 33.61
C ARG A 3 2.66 -1.35 33.83
N LEU A 4 3.24 -1.80 34.95
CA LEU A 4 3.34 -3.22 35.28
C LEU A 4 1.98 -3.84 35.57
N GLN A 5 1.08 -3.11 36.24
CA GLN A 5 -0.28 -3.59 36.53
C GLN A 5 -1.10 -3.80 35.26
N VAL A 6 -0.94 -2.91 34.27
CA VAL A 6 -1.60 -3.04 32.95
C VAL A 6 -1.06 -4.25 32.19
N VAL A 7 0.26 -4.42 32.12
CA VAL A 7 0.89 -5.57 31.43
C VAL A 7 0.49 -6.90 32.09
N LEU A 8 0.50 -6.97 33.42
CA LEU A 8 0.09 -8.18 34.14
C LEU A 8 -1.39 -8.50 33.92
N GLY A 9 -2.26 -7.49 33.87
CA GLY A 9 -3.69 -7.65 33.58
C GLY A 9 -3.97 -8.24 32.19
N HIS A 10 -3.11 -7.95 31.19
CA HIS A 10 -3.20 -8.59 29.87
C HIS A 10 -2.87 -10.09 29.91
N LEU A 11 -1.91 -10.51 30.75
CA LEU A 11 -1.50 -11.91 30.88
C LEU A 11 -2.50 -12.74 31.70
N THR A 12 -3.14 -12.14 32.70
CA THR A 12 -4.07 -12.83 33.59
C THR A 12 -5.53 -12.76 33.11
N GLY A 13 -5.84 -11.95 32.10
CA GLY A 13 -7.20 -11.80 31.56
C GLY A 13 -8.18 -11.15 32.53
N GLN A 14 -7.68 -10.49 33.59
CA GLN A 14 -8.50 -9.85 34.63
C GLN A 14 -8.37 -8.32 34.50
N PRO A 15 -9.41 -7.62 34.02
CA PRO A 15 -9.41 -6.16 34.02
C PRO A 15 -9.53 -5.64 35.48
N HIS A 16 -8.68 -4.68 35.83
CA HIS A 16 -8.68 -4.07 37.16
C HIS A 16 -10.01 -3.31 37.40
N PRO A 17 -10.64 -3.40 38.59
CA PRO A 17 -11.90 -2.70 38.88
C PRO A 17 -11.67 -1.18 38.82
N GLY A 18 -12.04 -0.57 37.70
CA GLY A 18 -11.78 0.85 37.41
C GLY A 18 -11.36 1.11 35.96
N TRP A 19 -10.94 0.09 35.21
CA TRP A 19 -10.64 0.22 33.78
C TRP A 19 -11.19 -0.97 32.99
N THR A 20 -12.25 -0.74 32.22
CA THR A 20 -12.77 -1.72 31.27
C THR A 20 -11.84 -1.77 30.05
N LEU A 21 -10.75 -2.50 30.17
CA LEU A 21 -9.84 -2.78 29.05
C LEU A 21 -10.52 -3.82 28.14
N GLN A 22 -11.01 -3.39 26.98
CA GLN A 22 -11.56 -4.28 25.97
C GLN A 22 -10.52 -4.51 24.88
N ALA A 23 -10.26 -5.78 24.54
CA ALA A 23 -9.50 -6.09 23.33
C ALA A 23 -10.25 -5.51 22.12
N ALA A 24 -9.57 -4.67 21.33
CA ALA A 24 -10.11 -4.27 20.05
C ALA A 24 -10.12 -5.51 19.15
N PRO A 25 -11.24 -5.84 18.49
CA PRO A 25 -11.24 -6.89 17.50
C PRO A 25 -10.24 -6.50 16.41
N CYS A 26 -9.14 -7.24 16.33
CA CYS A 26 -8.25 -7.21 15.19
C CYS A 26 -8.96 -7.95 14.06
N SER A 27 -9.04 -7.33 12.88
CA SER A 27 -9.57 -7.96 11.65
C SER A 27 -8.66 -9.09 11.12
N SER A 28 -7.94 -9.78 11.99
CA SER A 28 -7.15 -10.98 11.73
C SER A 28 -8.06 -12.21 11.68
N GLY A 29 -9.20 -12.10 10.99
CA GLY A 29 -9.90 -13.27 10.48
C GLY A 29 -9.29 -13.63 9.15
N ASP A 30 -9.25 -14.92 8.82
CA ASP A 30 -9.00 -15.39 7.46
C ASP A 30 -10.38 -15.49 6.77
N PRO A 31 -10.88 -14.43 6.11
CA PRO A 31 -12.13 -14.53 5.37
C PRO A 31 -11.99 -15.60 4.30
N GLN A 32 -13.01 -16.43 4.14
CA GLN A 32 -13.00 -17.48 3.13
C GLN A 32 -12.81 -16.87 1.74
N ALA A 33 -11.76 -17.30 1.04
CA ALA A 33 -11.41 -16.79 -0.28
C ALA A 33 -12.58 -16.94 -1.26
N SER A 34 -12.94 -15.84 -1.90
CA SER A 34 -14.00 -15.74 -2.89
C SER A 34 -13.41 -15.59 -4.29
N ALA A 35 -14.10 -16.13 -5.30
CA ALA A 35 -13.73 -15.93 -6.70
C ALA A 35 -13.84 -14.46 -7.16
N ALA A 36 -14.53 -13.62 -6.38
CA ALA A 36 -14.69 -12.19 -6.65
C ALA A 36 -13.62 -11.31 -5.98
N ASP A 37 -12.67 -11.91 -5.25
CA ASP A 37 -11.66 -11.15 -4.52
C ASP A 37 -10.63 -10.52 -5.48
N VAL A 38 -10.26 -9.27 -5.19
CA VAL A 38 -9.20 -8.57 -5.92
C VAL A 38 -7.86 -8.97 -5.34
N VAL A 39 -7.04 -9.65 -6.14
CA VAL A 39 -5.75 -10.20 -5.71
C VAL A 39 -4.57 -9.46 -6.32
N VAL A 40 -3.48 -9.35 -5.56
CA VAL A 40 -2.18 -8.85 -6.07
C VAL A 40 -1.41 -10.04 -6.64
N VAL A 41 -1.25 -10.07 -7.97
CA VAL A 41 -0.59 -11.20 -8.66
C VAL A 41 0.92 -11.08 -8.62
N HIS A 42 1.46 -9.90 -8.93
CA HIS A 42 2.91 -9.69 -9.02
C HIS A 42 3.30 -8.24 -8.74
N GLY A 43 4.57 -8.02 -8.39
CA GLY A 43 5.12 -6.70 -8.11
C GLY A 43 6.61 -6.58 -8.40
N ARG A 44 6.98 -5.60 -9.23
CA ARG A 44 8.37 -5.21 -9.48
C ARG A 44 8.57 -3.73 -9.20
N ARG A 45 9.81 -3.35 -8.92
CA ARG A 45 10.22 -1.95 -8.75
C ARG A 45 11.61 -1.77 -9.34
N THR A 46 11.94 -0.55 -9.73
CA THR A 46 13.32 -0.18 -10.04
C THR A 46 14.15 -0.11 -8.76
N ALA A 47 15.48 -0.11 -8.92
CA ALA A 47 16.35 0.35 -7.85
C ALA A 47 15.97 1.78 -7.39
N ILE A 48 16.34 2.14 -6.17
CA ILE A 48 16.14 3.51 -5.68
C ILE A 48 17.48 4.22 -5.77
N CYS A 49 17.52 5.34 -6.50
CA CYS A 49 18.72 6.13 -6.73
C CYS A 49 18.55 7.55 -6.17
N ARG A 50 19.66 8.16 -5.75
CA ARG A 50 19.68 9.55 -5.29
C ARG A 50 19.43 10.50 -6.48
N ALA A 51 18.52 11.46 -6.32
CA ALA A 51 18.27 12.48 -7.33
C ALA A 51 19.55 13.28 -7.65
N GLY A 52 19.80 13.52 -8.95
CA GLY A 52 20.91 14.32 -9.48
C GLY A 52 22.33 13.73 -9.30
N ARG A 53 22.52 12.66 -8.52
CA ARG A 53 23.84 12.05 -8.26
C ARG A 53 23.88 10.52 -8.35
N GLY A 54 22.71 9.87 -8.39
CA GLY A 54 22.59 8.41 -8.49
C GLY A 54 22.61 7.89 -9.93
N GLY A 55 22.46 6.58 -10.10
CA GLY A 55 22.52 5.91 -11.41
C GLY A 55 21.42 6.36 -12.39
N PHE A 56 20.26 6.78 -11.89
CA PHE A 56 19.14 7.26 -12.71
C PHE A 56 19.10 8.78 -12.88
N LYS A 57 20.23 9.48 -12.71
CA LYS A 57 20.27 10.96 -12.81
C LYS A 57 19.93 11.47 -14.22
N ASP A 58 20.28 10.69 -15.25
CA ASP A 58 20.08 11.03 -16.66
C ASP A 58 18.95 10.20 -17.30
N THR A 59 18.23 9.41 -16.51
CA THR A 59 17.16 8.51 -16.96
C THR A 59 15.81 9.21 -16.82
N THR A 60 15.00 9.19 -17.88
CA THR A 60 13.65 9.77 -17.84
C THR A 60 12.70 8.88 -17.02
N PRO A 61 11.67 9.45 -16.36
CA PRO A 61 10.70 8.64 -15.60
C PRO A 61 9.96 7.62 -16.48
N ASP A 62 9.81 7.90 -17.77
CA ASP A 62 9.15 7.01 -18.73
C ASP A 62 9.97 5.73 -18.98
N GLU A 63 11.30 5.84 -19.04
CA GLU A 63 12.20 4.68 -19.13
C GLU A 63 12.14 3.81 -17.87
N LEU A 64 12.09 4.45 -16.69
CA LEU A 64 11.95 3.74 -15.42
C LEU A 64 10.61 3.00 -15.33
N LEU A 65 9.53 3.64 -15.77
CA LEU A 65 8.19 3.05 -15.77
C LEU A 65 8.09 1.91 -16.79
N SER A 66 8.60 2.11 -18.00
CA SER A 66 8.63 1.11 -19.08
C SER A 66 9.36 -0.16 -18.66
N ALA A 67 10.52 -0.03 -17.99
CA ALA A 67 11.30 -1.16 -17.51
C ALA A 67 10.50 -2.04 -16.53
N VAL A 68 9.76 -1.42 -15.60
CA VAL A 68 8.98 -2.16 -14.60
C VAL A 68 7.76 -2.82 -15.23
N MET A 69 7.01 -2.09 -16.07
CA MET A 69 5.82 -2.65 -16.71
C MET A 69 6.16 -3.83 -17.63
N THR A 70 7.26 -3.70 -18.39
CA THR A 70 7.75 -4.77 -19.26
C THR A 70 8.18 -5.99 -18.44
N ALA A 71 8.94 -5.79 -17.36
CA ALA A 71 9.39 -6.89 -16.50
C ALA A 71 8.20 -7.63 -15.85
N VAL A 72 7.17 -6.90 -15.40
CA VAL A 72 5.97 -7.53 -14.82
C VAL A 72 5.27 -8.39 -15.86
N LEU A 73 5.03 -7.87 -17.07
CA LEU A 73 4.36 -8.61 -18.15
C LEU A 73 5.14 -9.87 -18.55
N GLN A 74 6.47 -9.80 -18.58
CA GLN A 74 7.34 -10.94 -18.87
C GLN A 74 7.28 -12.01 -17.77
N ASP A 75 7.35 -11.60 -16.49
CA ASP A 75 7.33 -12.53 -15.36
C ASP A 75 6.02 -13.32 -15.27
N VAL A 76 4.89 -12.65 -15.52
CA VAL A 76 3.55 -13.28 -15.48
C VAL A 76 3.13 -13.87 -16.83
N ASN A 77 3.94 -13.67 -17.87
CA ASN A 77 3.66 -14.07 -19.26
C ASN A 77 2.25 -13.66 -19.73
N LEU A 78 1.84 -12.43 -19.40
CA LEU A 78 0.56 -11.87 -19.85
C LEU A 78 0.76 -11.05 -21.11
N ARG A 79 -0.22 -11.12 -22.00
CA ARG A 79 -0.23 -10.29 -23.20
C ARG A 79 -0.75 -8.89 -22.83
N PRO A 80 -0.14 -7.80 -23.34
CA PRO A 80 -0.55 -6.43 -22.99
C PRO A 80 -2.02 -6.14 -23.27
N GLU A 81 -2.61 -6.78 -24.28
CA GLU A 81 -4.01 -6.55 -24.68
C GLU A 81 -5.03 -7.09 -23.68
N GLN A 82 -4.58 -7.89 -22.70
CA GLN A 82 -5.44 -8.44 -21.64
C GLN A 82 -5.55 -7.49 -20.43
N LEU A 83 -4.75 -6.43 -20.38
CA LEU A 83 -4.84 -5.43 -19.32
C LEU A 83 -6.06 -4.53 -19.56
N GLY A 84 -6.96 -4.47 -18.57
CA GLY A 84 -8.16 -3.63 -18.65
C GLY A 84 -7.91 -2.14 -18.37
N ASP A 85 -6.93 -1.83 -17.52
CA ASP A 85 -6.57 -0.45 -17.15
C ASP A 85 -5.14 -0.39 -16.60
N ILE A 86 -4.52 0.79 -16.67
CA ILE A 86 -3.21 1.09 -16.09
C ILE A 86 -3.29 2.40 -15.32
N CYS A 87 -3.26 2.32 -13.99
CA CYS A 87 -3.22 3.49 -13.12
C CYS A 87 -1.77 3.82 -12.71
N VAL A 88 -1.28 5.00 -13.10
CA VAL A 88 0.08 5.47 -12.79
C VAL A 88 0.02 6.69 -11.88
N VAL A 89 0.71 6.63 -10.74
CA VAL A 89 0.82 7.76 -9.81
C VAL A 89 2.21 8.36 -9.93
N THR A 90 2.28 9.63 -10.32
CA THR A 90 3.53 10.42 -10.32
C THR A 90 3.37 11.66 -9.46
N SER A 91 4.31 11.90 -8.54
CA SER A 91 4.39 13.18 -7.82
C SER A 91 5.63 13.93 -8.28
N ARG A 92 5.43 15.10 -8.89
CA ARG A 92 6.51 16.01 -9.34
C ARG A 92 6.85 17.09 -8.31
N ARG A 93 6.30 17.02 -7.09
CA ARG A 93 6.32 18.12 -6.14
C ARG A 93 7.57 18.07 -5.24
N LEU A 94 8.53 18.96 -5.49
CA LEU A 94 9.41 19.48 -4.44
C LEU A 94 8.50 20.13 -3.38
N CYS A 95 8.46 19.56 -2.18
CA CYS A 95 7.55 19.98 -1.10
C CYS A 95 7.65 21.49 -0.81
N LEU A 96 6.54 22.21 -0.98
CA LEU A 96 6.31 23.54 -0.38
C LEU A 96 4.86 23.74 0.12
N CYS A 97 4.11 22.66 0.39
CA CYS A 97 2.82 22.77 1.07
C CYS A 97 2.69 21.69 2.15
N PRO A 98 2.15 22.03 3.34
CA PRO A 98 1.94 21.06 4.41
C PRO A 98 0.94 20.00 3.92
N LEU A 99 1.29 18.74 4.16
CA LEU A 99 0.46 17.57 3.89
C LEU A 99 -0.92 17.74 4.57
N SER A 100 -1.95 18.03 3.77
CA SER A 100 -3.30 17.61 4.07
C SER A 100 -3.63 16.49 3.09
N ILE A 101 -3.67 15.27 3.63
CA ILE A 101 -4.04 14.03 2.93
C ILE A 101 -5.50 14.06 2.44
N ASP A 102 -6.28 15.10 2.76
CA ASP A 102 -7.70 15.22 2.42
C ASP A 102 -8.02 15.87 1.07
N SER A 103 -7.01 16.23 0.26
CA SER A 103 -7.25 16.76 -1.10
C SER A 103 -7.07 15.71 -2.21
N ALA A 104 -7.32 14.45 -1.90
CA ALA A 104 -7.80 13.52 -2.92
C ALA A 104 -9.22 13.96 -3.30
N HIS A 105 -9.33 14.84 -4.29
CA HIS A 105 -10.59 15.03 -5.00
C HIS A 105 -10.92 13.71 -5.70
N ARG A 106 -11.67 12.91 -4.94
CA ARG A 106 -12.72 11.94 -5.24
C ARG A 106 -13.23 11.99 -6.69
N GLY A 107 -12.38 11.63 -7.64
CA GLY A 107 -12.75 11.31 -9.02
C GLY A 107 -13.03 9.82 -9.13
N TYR A 108 -14.07 9.34 -8.44
CA TYR A 108 -14.67 8.05 -8.71
C TYR A 108 -15.27 8.11 -10.13
N ARG A 109 -14.54 7.63 -11.13
CA ARG A 109 -15.20 7.00 -12.28
C ARG A 109 -15.76 5.68 -11.72
N GLN A 110 -17.07 5.65 -11.51
CA GLN A 110 -17.80 4.43 -11.23
C GLN A 110 -17.45 3.40 -12.31
N TRP A 111 -17.12 2.18 -11.88
CA TRP A 111 -17.20 0.99 -12.73
C TRP A 111 -18.65 0.46 -12.65
N PRO A 112 -19.49 0.66 -13.67
CA PRO A 112 -20.69 -0.16 -13.85
C PRO A 112 -20.38 -1.40 -14.71
N ALA A 113 -20.74 -2.55 -14.13
CA ALA A 113 -20.94 -3.91 -14.67
C ALA A 113 -19.95 -4.46 -15.70
#